data_AF-A0AAU1I908-F1
#
_entry.id   AF-A0AAU1I908-F1
#
_cell.length_a   1.000
_cell.length_b   1.000
_cell.length_c   1.000
_cell.angle_alpha   90.00
_cell.angle_beta   90.00
_cell.angle_gamma   90.00
#
_symmetry.space_group_name_H-M   'P 1'
#
loop_
_entity.id
_entity.type
_entity.pdbx_description
1 polymer ?
#
loop_
_entity_poly.entity_id
_entity_poly.type
_entity_poly.pdbx_seq_one_letter_code
_entity_poly.pdbx_strand_id
1 'polypeptide(L)'
;MGEQDTSIKTTRDVRDRLRILASERGTTMNELLAELVTRELTEEEKEQRVRQALEEVRQMTGVSVSDDVRARARSFLQDLGREHHAA
;
A
#
# COMPACT_ATOMS: atom_id res chain seq x y z
N MET A 1 14.79 -20.41 7.23
CA MET A 1 13.73 -21.02 8.06
C MET A 1 12.50 -21.07 7.19
N GLY A 2 11.99 -22.27 6.89
CA GLY A 2 10.87 -22.44 5.94
C GLY A 2 9.62 -21.75 6.47
N GLU A 3 9.13 -20.77 5.72
CA GLU A 3 7.84 -20.12 5.96
C GLU A 3 6.78 -21.22 5.97
N GLN A 4 6.03 -21.32 7.06
CA GLN A 4 5.00 -22.34 7.19
C GLN A 4 3.90 -22.03 6.17
N ASP A 5 3.72 -22.92 5.19
CA ASP A 5 2.62 -22.83 4.23
C ASP A 5 1.29 -22.78 5.01
N THR A 6 0.63 -21.62 4.96
CA THR A 6 -0.67 -21.40 5.59
C THR A 6 -1.76 -21.50 4.53
N SER A 7 -2.82 -22.27 4.82
CA SER A 7 -3.92 -22.46 3.87
C SER A 7 -4.97 -21.36 4.04
N ILE A 8 -5.07 -20.48 3.03
CA ILE A 8 -6.09 -19.44 2.98
C ILE A 8 -7.33 -20.00 2.28
N LYS A 9 -8.46 -20.02 2.98
CA LYS A 9 -9.75 -20.38 2.37
C LYS A 9 -10.25 -19.21 1.55
N THR A 10 -10.44 -19.42 0.25
CA THR A 10 -10.96 -18.41 -0.67
C THR A 10 -12.06 -19.01 -1.55
N THR A 11 -12.80 -18.16 -2.26
CA THR A 11 -13.81 -18.62 -3.21
C THR A 11 -13.16 -19.16 -4.48
N ARG A 12 -13.88 -20.05 -5.18
CA ARG A 12 -13.41 -20.66 -6.42
C ARG A 12 -13.08 -19.62 -7.49
N ASP A 13 -13.89 -18.57 -7.56
CA ASP A 13 -13.74 -17.46 -8.51
C ASP A 13 -12.43 -16.69 -8.27
N VAL A 14 -12.13 -16.35 -7.01
CA VAL A 14 -10.90 -15.66 -6.62
C VAL A 14 -9.66 -16.52 -6.92
N ARG A 15 -9.71 -17.83 -6.61
CA ARG A 15 -8.62 -18.75 -6.92
C ARG A 15 -8.35 -18.85 -8.42
N ASP A 16 -9.41 -18.98 -9.23
CA ASP A 16 -9.27 -19.10 -10.69
C ASP A 16 -8.77 -17.78 -11.30
N ARG A 17 -9.19 -16.63 -10.78
CA ARG A 17 -8.64 -15.32 -11.18
C ARG A 17 -7.18 -15.13 -10.78
N LEU A 18 -6.80 -15.52 -9.56
CA LEU A 18 -5.40 -15.54 -9.12
C LEU A 18 -4.53 -16.45 -10.00
N ARG A 19 -5.06 -17.60 -10.43
CA ARG A 19 -4.36 -18.50 -11.35
C ARG A 19 -4.05 -17.83 -12.68
N ILE A 20 -5.03 -17.15 -13.25
CA ILE A 20 -4.89 -16.45 -14.53
C ILE A 20 -3.84 -15.35 -14.39
N LEU A 21 -3.98 -14.48 -13.37
CA LEU A 21 -3.04 -13.38 -13.12
C LEU A 21 -1.60 -13.86 -12.87
N ALA A 22 -1.44 -14.96 -12.13
CA ALA A 22 -0.13 -15.55 -11.87
C ALA A 22 0.50 -16.07 -13.18
N SER A 23 -0.30 -16.72 -14.01
CA SER A 23 0.12 -17.25 -15.32
C SER A 23 0.51 -16.12 -16.30
N GLU A 24 -0.25 -15.02 -16.34
CA GLU A 24 0.07 -13.86 -17.19
C GLU A 24 1.38 -13.18 -16.79
N ARG A 25 1.71 -13.20 -15.50
CA ARG A 25 2.93 -12.59 -14.96
C ARG A 25 4.12 -13.55 -14.91
N GLY A 26 3.93 -14.82 -15.23
CA GLY A 26 4.96 -15.86 -15.12
C GLY A 26 5.41 -16.12 -13.68
N THR A 27 4.53 -15.87 -12.70
CA THR A 27 4.79 -16.02 -11.26
C THR A 27 3.97 -17.17 -10.67
N THR A 28 4.27 -17.62 -9.47
CA THR A 28 3.37 -18.52 -8.73
C THR A 28 2.25 -17.75 -8.03
N MET A 29 1.14 -18.43 -7.72
CA MET A 29 0.04 -17.82 -6.95
C MET A 29 0.52 -17.25 -5.60
N ASN A 30 1.49 -17.91 -4.96
CA ASN A 30 2.01 -17.48 -3.68
C ASN A 30 2.86 -16.22 -3.81
N GLU A 31 3.73 -16.15 -4.83
CA GLU A 31 4.52 -14.94 -5.14
C GLU A 31 3.61 -13.77 -5.54
N LEU A 32 2.60 -14.01 -6.38
CA LEU A 32 1.63 -12.99 -6.74
C LEU A 32 0.85 -12.49 -5.52
N LEU A 33 0.44 -13.40 -4.63
CA LEU A 33 -0.25 -13.03 -3.40
C LEU A 33 0.66 -12.22 -2.49
N ALA A 34 1.92 -12.63 -2.31
CA ALA A 34 2.91 -11.90 -1.54
C ALA A 34 3.15 -10.50 -2.12
N GLU A 35 3.27 -10.38 -3.45
CA GLU A 35 3.38 -9.08 -4.12
C GLU A 35 2.14 -8.22 -3.92
N LEU A 36 0.94 -8.79 -4.05
CA LEU A 36 -0.32 -8.04 -3.86
C LEU A 36 -0.46 -7.54 -2.43
N VAL A 37 -0.16 -8.38 -1.44
CA VAL A 37 -0.16 -8.00 -0.03
C VAL A 37 0.92 -6.95 0.25
N THR A 38 2.09 -7.04 -0.37
CA THR A 38 3.15 -6.02 -0.22
C THR A 38 2.77 -4.68 -0.86
N ARG A 39 1.99 -4.70 -1.94
CA ARG A 39 1.56 -3.49 -2.66
C ARG A 39 0.37 -2.82 -1.98
N GLU A 40 -0.56 -3.61 -1.45
CA GLU A 40 -1.78 -3.11 -0.83
C GLU A 40 -1.57 -2.97 0.68
N LEU A 41 -0.83 -1.93 1.08
CA LEU A 41 -0.65 -1.57 2.48
C LEU A 41 -2.01 -1.38 3.14
N THR A 42 -2.21 -2.04 4.29
CA THR A 42 -3.39 -1.85 5.12
C THR A 42 -3.49 -0.40 5.63
N GLU A 43 -4.67 0.03 6.08
CA GLU A 43 -4.82 1.39 6.63
C GLU A 43 -3.93 1.62 7.85
N GLU A 44 -3.72 0.59 8.69
CA GLU A 44 -2.82 0.62 9.83
C GLU A 44 -1.35 0.76 9.41
N GLU A 45 -0.90 0.01 8.40
CA GLU A 45 0.47 0.11 7.90
C GLU A 45 0.72 1.45 7.20
N LYS A 46 -0.28 2.00 6.50
CA LYS A 46 -0.22 3.35 5.96
C LYS A 46 -0.06 4.38 7.07
N GLU A 47 -0.85 4.28 8.14
CA GLU A 47 -0.74 5.18 9.29
C GLU A 47 0.62 5.05 9.97
N GLN A 48 1.13 3.82 10.16
CA GLN A 48 2.45 3.57 10.73
C GLN A 48 3.56 4.18 9.87
N ARG A 49 3.49 4.02 8.54
CA ARG A 49 4.44 4.62 7.61
C ARG A 49 4.38 6.15 7.61
N VAL A 50 3.18 6.73 7.73
CA VAL A 50 3.01 8.18 7.90
C VAL A 50 3.65 8.63 9.21
N ARG A 51 3.44 7.92 10.32
CA ARG A 51 4.08 8.23 11.60
C ARG A 51 5.60 8.17 11.52
N GLN A 52 6.14 7.12 10.91
CA GLN A 52 7.58 6.98 10.69
C GLN A 52 8.13 8.11 9.83
N ALA A 53 7.50 8.41 8.70
CA ALA A 53 7.93 9.50 7.83
C ALA A 53 7.87 10.87 8.55
N LEU A 54 6.85 11.12 9.38
CA LEU A 54 6.76 12.33 10.18
C LEU A 54 7.86 12.41 11.24
N GLU A 55 8.21 11.28 11.86
CA GLU A 55 9.31 11.20 12.81
C GLU A 55 10.66 11.42 12.13
N GLU A 56 10.89 10.84 10.96
CA GLU A 56 12.08 11.06 10.14
C GLU A 56 12.20 12.53 9.71
N VAL A 57 11.11 13.14 9.24
CA VAL A 57 11.08 14.57 8.89
C VAL A 57 11.39 15.41 10.12
N ARG A 58 10.81 15.09 11.29
CA ARG A 58 11.11 15.79 12.54
C ARG A 58 12.58 15.63 12.93
N GLN A 59 13.17 14.45 12.77
CA GLN A 59 14.58 14.21 13.07
C GLN A 59 15.51 14.94 12.10
N MET A 60 15.18 14.99 10.81
CA MET A 60 16.02 15.62 9.78
C MET A 60 15.89 17.14 9.72
N THR A 61 14.68 17.69 9.92
CA THR A 61 14.42 19.14 9.77
C THR A 61 14.17 19.86 11.09
N GLY A 62 13.97 19.14 12.20
CA GLY A 62 13.65 19.72 13.51
C GLY A 62 12.24 20.32 13.61
N VAL A 63 11.47 20.28 12.52
CA VAL A 63 10.12 20.84 12.46
C VAL A 63 9.10 19.76 12.78
N SER A 64 8.21 20.05 13.75
CA SER A 64 7.05 19.20 14.03
C SER A 64 5.92 19.59 13.08
N VAL A 65 5.56 18.69 12.17
CA VAL A 65 4.42 18.92 11.26
C VAL A 65 3.13 18.74 12.06
N SER A 66 2.42 19.85 12.29
CA SER A 66 1.11 19.82 12.95
C SER A 66 0.04 19.20 12.06
N ASP A 67 -0.98 18.61 12.68
CA ASP A 67 -2.09 17.92 12.01
C ASP A 67 -2.83 18.83 11.01
N ASP A 68 -2.95 20.13 11.33
CA ASP A 68 -3.57 21.14 10.47
C ASP A 68 -2.80 21.34 9.16
N VAL A 69 -1.47 21.38 9.23
CA VAL A 69 -0.59 21.51 8.05
C VAL A 69 -0.70 20.25 7.18
N ARG A 70 -0.81 19.07 7.81
CA ARG A 70 -0.99 17.80 7.10
C ARG A 70 -2.34 17.73 6.39
N ALA A 71 -3.42 18.21 7.03
CA ALA A 71 -4.74 18.27 6.42
C ALA A 71 -4.76 19.18 5.19
N ARG A 72 -4.11 20.36 5.28
CA ARG A 72 -3.96 21.28 4.14
C ARG A 72 -3.16 20.68 3.00
N ALA A 73 -2.03 20.03 3.30
CA ALA A 73 -1.22 19.35 2.30
C ALA A 73 -1.99 18.22 1.60
N ARG A 74 -2.78 17.43 2.35
CA ARG A 74 -3.64 16.38 1.78
C ARG A 74 -4.70 16.96 0.85
N SER A 75 -5.37 18.04 1.26
CA SER A 75 -6.36 18.72 0.44
C SER A 75 -5.76 19.25 -0.86
N PHE A 76 -4.56 19.84 -0.79
CA PHE A 76 -3.83 20.33 -1.95
C PHE A 76 -3.44 19.21 -2.92
N LEU A 77 -2.94 18.08 -2.41
CA LEU A 77 -2.59 16.93 -3.25
C LEU A 77 -3.82 16.27 -3.92
N GLN A 78 -4.98 16.28 -3.25
CA GLN A 78 -6.24 15.80 -3.82
C GLN A 78 -6.74 16.69 -4.96
N ASP A 79 -6.56 18.01 -4.83
CA ASP A 79 -6.91 18.99 -5.85
C ASP A 79 -6.00 18.85 -7.08
N LEU A 80 -4.68 18.79 -6.86
CA LEU A 80 -3.68 18.59 -7.91
C LEU A 80 -3.90 17.27 -8.69
N GLY A 81 -4.29 16.20 -7.99
CA GLY A 81 -4.63 14.92 -8.62
C GLY A 81 -5.89 14.95 -9.49
N ARG A 82 -6.84 15.85 -9.21
CA ARG A 82 -8.03 16.06 -10.05
C ARG A 82 -7.68 16.84 -11.31
N GLU A 83 -6.83 17.86 -11.20
CA GLU A 83 -6.39 18.65 -12.35
C GLU A 83 -5.60 17.81 -13.35
N HIS A 84 -4.78 16.88 -12.87
CA HIS A 84 -3.91 16.06 -13.73
C HIS A 84 -4.61 14.87 -14.43
N HIS A 85 -5.82 14.49 -14.00
CA HIS A 85 -6.66 13.46 -14.64
C HIS A 85 -7.67 14.07 -15.64
N ALA A 86 -7.74 15.41 -15.71
CA ALA A 86 -8.61 16.15 -16.61
C ALA A 86 -7.89 16.70 -17.87
N ALA A 87 -6.60 16.40 -18.03
CA ALA A 87 -5.76 16.76 -19.19
C ALA A 87 -5.30 15.50 -19.94
#